data_AF-H1W3C0-F1
#
_entry.id   AF-H1W3C0-F1
#
_cell.length_a   1.000
_cell.length_b   1.000
_cell.length_c   1.000
_cell.angle_alpha   90.00
_cell.angle_beta   90.00
_cell.angle_gamma   90.00
#
_symmetry.space_group_name_H-M   'P 1'
#
loop_
_entity.id
_entity.type
_entity.pdbx_description
1 polymer ?
#
loop_
_entity_poly.entity_id
_entity_poly.type
_entity_poly.pdbx_seq_one_letter_code
_entity_poly.pdbx_strand_id
1 'polypeptide(L)'
;MSNLYIATTRRSAREPGLETVVNPQFALSLCDVVAGATEGAARSCFLEDRVGSLEVGKRADLAVLDIEWEPAKALEATVVETWFDGKLVYPVKETSETMTHG
;
A
#
# COMPACT_ATOMS: atom_id res chain seq x y z
N MET A 1 -4.84 2.51 -4.16
CA MET A 1 -4.63 1.04 -3.97
C MET A 1 -5.93 0.24 -3.78
N SER A 2 -6.32 -0.59 -4.76
CA SER A 2 -7.59 -1.34 -4.75
C SER A 2 -7.68 -2.45 -3.70
N ASN A 3 -6.63 -3.27 -3.52
CA ASN A 3 -6.69 -4.41 -2.58
C ASN A 3 -6.84 -3.96 -1.12
N LEU A 4 -6.17 -2.86 -0.75
CA LEU A 4 -6.30 -2.25 0.57
C LEU A 4 -7.75 -1.80 0.81
N TYR A 5 -8.30 -1.00 -0.11
CA TYR A 5 -9.69 -0.54 -0.05
C TYR A 5 -10.69 -1.71 0.08
N ILE A 6 -10.59 -2.74 -0.77
CA ILE A 6 -11.52 -3.87 -0.76
C ILE A 6 -11.44 -4.65 0.56
N ALA A 7 -10.23 -4.94 1.04
CA ALA A 7 -10.04 -5.74 2.25
C ALA A 7 -10.52 -5.03 3.52
N THR A 8 -10.36 -3.70 3.58
CA THR A 8 -10.75 -2.91 4.76
C THR A 8 -12.20 -2.41 4.72
N THR A 9 -12.73 -2.10 3.54
CA THR A 9 -14.10 -1.56 3.41
C THR A 9 -15.13 -2.60 3.01
N ARG A 10 -14.69 -3.72 2.40
CA ARG A 10 -15.56 -4.74 1.81
C ARG A 10 -16.50 -4.18 0.72
N ARG A 11 -16.09 -3.09 0.05
CA ARG A 11 -16.80 -2.43 -1.07
C ARG A 11 -16.10 -2.64 -2.41
N SER A 12 -16.79 -2.33 -3.52
CA SER A 12 -16.23 -2.42 -4.87
C SER A 12 -15.22 -1.32 -5.14
N ALA A 13 -13.95 -1.66 -5.38
CA ALA A 13 -12.97 -0.69 -5.88
C ALA A 13 -13.19 -0.32 -7.37
N ARG A 14 -13.95 -1.13 -8.12
CA ARG A 14 -14.27 -0.87 -9.54
C ARG A 14 -15.42 0.11 -9.70
N GLU A 15 -16.32 0.13 -8.73
CA GLU A 15 -17.48 1.02 -8.66
C GLU A 15 -17.54 1.68 -7.27
N PRO A 16 -16.65 2.65 -6.95
CA PRO A 16 -16.54 3.18 -5.59
C PRO A 16 -17.81 3.84 -5.06
N GLY A 17 -18.65 4.39 -5.95
CA GLY A 17 -19.96 4.95 -5.60
C GLY A 17 -21.03 3.91 -5.26
N LEU A 18 -20.75 2.61 -5.45
CA LEU A 18 -21.64 1.55 -4.98
C LEU A 18 -21.47 1.38 -3.47
N GLU A 19 -22.53 1.70 -2.72
CA GLU A 19 -22.57 1.64 -1.25
C GLU A 19 -22.70 0.21 -0.69
N THR A 20 -22.79 -0.81 -1.54
CA THR A 20 -22.95 -2.20 -1.10
C THR A 20 -21.68 -2.70 -0.41
N VAL A 21 -21.84 -3.21 0.81
CA VAL A 21 -20.77 -3.80 1.63
C VAL A 21 -20.99 -5.31 1.74
N VAL A 22 -19.99 -6.12 1.36
CA VAL A 22 -20.12 -7.59 1.29
C VAL A 22 -19.36 -8.27 2.42
N ASN A 23 -20.08 -8.96 3.31
CA ASN A 23 -19.54 -9.64 4.50
C ASN A 23 -18.72 -8.68 5.40
N PRO A 24 -19.33 -7.63 5.96
CA PRO A 24 -18.64 -6.61 6.75
C PRO A 24 -17.88 -7.18 7.96
N GLN A 25 -18.32 -8.30 8.51
CA GLN A 25 -17.67 -8.98 9.63
C GLN A 25 -16.26 -9.52 9.32
N PHE A 26 -15.89 -9.59 8.03
CA PHE A 26 -14.53 -9.98 7.58
C PHE A 26 -13.70 -8.78 7.11
N ALA A 27 -14.14 -7.55 7.38
CA ALA A 27 -13.31 -6.37 7.16
C ALA A 27 -12.05 -6.45 8.04
N LEU A 28 -10.90 -6.19 7.43
CA LEU A 28 -9.61 -6.18 8.12
C LEU A 28 -9.22 -4.74 8.48
N SER A 29 -8.34 -4.58 9.48
CA SER A 29 -7.71 -3.28 9.71
C SER A 29 -6.69 -2.96 8.61
N LEU A 30 -6.35 -1.69 8.41
CA LEU A 30 -5.28 -1.31 7.48
C LEU A 30 -3.96 -2.02 7.81
N CYS A 31 -3.61 -2.13 9.09
CA CYS A 31 -2.41 -2.84 9.55
C CYS A 31 -2.44 -4.31 9.14
N ASP A 32 -3.54 -5.02 9.36
CA ASP A 32 -3.65 -6.45 9.02
C ASP A 32 -3.49 -6.68 7.52
N VAL A 33 -4.07 -5.80 6.69
CA VAL A 33 -3.95 -5.91 5.23
C VAL A 33 -2.52 -5.64 4.78
N VAL A 34 -1.85 -4.62 5.33
CA VAL A 34 -0.44 -4.33 5.04
C VAL A 34 0.44 -5.49 5.48
N ALA A 35 0.27 -6.00 6.71
CA ALA A 35 1.01 -7.16 7.21
C ALA A 35 0.78 -8.40 6.34
N GLY A 36 -0.45 -8.66 5.91
CA GLY A 36 -0.78 -9.76 5.01
C GLY A 36 -0.13 -9.60 3.62
N ALA A 37 -0.05 -8.38 3.10
CA ALA A 37 0.57 -8.08 1.82
C ALA A 37 2.11 -8.08 1.85
N THR A 38 2.73 -7.98 3.03
CA THR A 38 4.19 -7.95 3.22
C THR A 38 4.69 -9.21 3.91
N GLU A 39 4.74 -9.24 5.25
CA GLU A 39 5.26 -10.37 6.04
C GLU A 39 4.47 -11.65 5.74
N GLY A 40 3.14 -11.55 5.65
CA GLY A 40 2.26 -12.69 5.35
C GLY A 40 2.57 -13.33 3.99
N ALA A 41 2.83 -12.51 2.97
CA ALA A 41 3.23 -12.97 1.65
C ALA A 41 4.65 -13.55 1.63
N ALA A 42 5.58 -12.98 2.39
CA ALA A 42 6.94 -13.51 2.52
C ALA A 42 6.93 -14.89 3.22
N ARG A 43 6.19 -14.99 4.33
CA ARG A 43 6.06 -16.23 5.12
C ARG A 43 5.39 -17.36 4.34
N SER A 44 4.38 -17.05 3.52
CA SER A 44 3.75 -18.08 2.67
C SER A 44 4.70 -18.65 1.61
N CYS A 45 5.78 -17.93 1.31
CA CYS A 45 6.83 -18.33 0.38
C CYS A 45 8.11 -18.84 1.07
N PHE A 46 8.15 -18.97 2.40
CA PHE A 46 9.37 -19.28 3.18
C PHE A 46 10.52 -18.28 2.96
N LEU A 47 10.18 -17.00 2.82
CA LEU A 47 11.13 -15.89 2.57
C LEU A 47 11.14 -14.85 3.71
N GLU A 48 10.50 -15.13 4.84
CA GLU A 48 10.36 -14.21 5.97
C GLU A 48 11.71 -13.73 6.55
N ASP A 49 12.77 -14.55 6.46
CA ASP A 49 14.12 -14.18 6.91
C ASP A 49 14.84 -13.25 5.92
N ARG A 50 14.26 -12.99 4.75
CA ARG A 50 14.89 -12.25 3.65
C ARG A 50 14.15 -10.98 3.25
N VAL A 51 12.82 -10.99 3.27
CA VAL A 51 11.95 -9.90 2.78
C VAL A 51 10.66 -9.83 3.58
N GLY A 52 9.85 -8.79 3.33
CA GLY A 52 8.49 -8.67 3.87
C GLY A 52 8.37 -7.88 5.17
N SER A 53 9.48 -7.51 5.80
CA SER A 53 9.49 -6.57 6.94
C SER A 53 10.72 -5.68 6.91
N LEU A 54 10.65 -4.55 7.63
CA LEU A 54 11.74 -3.58 7.74
C LEU A 54 12.61 -3.91 8.97
N GLU A 55 13.63 -4.73 8.77
CA GLU A 55 14.54 -5.20 9.81
C GLU A 55 15.98 -5.25 9.31
N VAL A 56 16.93 -5.09 10.23
CA VAL A 56 18.37 -5.19 9.92
C VAL A 56 18.69 -6.60 9.39
N GLY A 57 19.43 -6.66 8.28
CA GLY A 57 19.85 -7.92 7.66
C GLY A 57 18.92 -8.42 6.55
N LYS A 58 17.70 -7.88 6.43
CA LYS A 58 16.79 -8.18 5.31
C LYS A 58 17.11 -7.31 4.08
N ARG A 59 16.59 -7.70 2.92
CA ARG A 59 16.74 -6.91 1.69
C ARG A 59 15.99 -5.59 1.81
N ALA A 60 16.60 -4.53 1.26
CA ALA A 60 16.00 -3.21 1.19
C ALA A 60 15.04 -3.10 -0.03
N ASP A 61 14.00 -3.93 -0.02
CA ASP A 61 12.90 -3.90 -0.97
C ASP A 61 11.75 -3.09 -0.34
N LEU A 62 11.55 -1.84 -0.80
CA LEU A 62 10.64 -0.87 -0.16
C LEU A 62 9.69 -0.25 -1.19
N ALA A 63 8.46 0.00 -0.77
CA ALA A 63 7.54 0.89 -1.47
C ALA A 63 7.17 2.03 -0.52
N VAL A 64 7.41 3.26 -0.96
CA VAL A 64 7.01 4.48 -0.23
C VAL A 64 5.70 4.95 -0.82
N LEU A 65 4.72 5.19 0.04
CA LEU A 65 3.36 5.52 -0.34
C LEU A 65 3.00 6.90 0.17
N ASP A 66 2.40 7.72 -0.69
CA ASP A 66 1.59 8.85 -0.24
C ASP A 66 0.15 8.35 -0.06
N ILE A 67 -0.26 8.25 1.20
CA ILE A 67 -1.51 7.64 1.60
C ILE A 67 -2.04 8.28 2.87
N GLU A 68 -3.33 8.63 2.86
CA GLU A 68 -4.06 8.87 4.08
C GLU A 68 -4.42 7.53 4.75
N TRP A 69 -4.12 7.41 6.05
CA TRP A 69 -4.33 6.17 6.81
C TRP A 69 -5.81 5.94 7.19
N GLU A 70 -6.66 5.91 6.16
CA GLU A 70 -8.10 5.72 6.26
C GLU A 70 -8.59 4.73 5.18
N PRO A 71 -9.35 3.67 5.53
CA PRO A 71 -9.88 2.70 4.58
C PRO A 71 -10.58 3.29 3.35
N ALA A 72 -11.37 4.36 3.55
CA ALA A 72 -12.15 4.99 2.49
C ALA A 72 -11.26 5.69 1.45
N LYS A 73 -10.12 6.23 1.88
CA LYS A 73 -9.16 6.96 1.04
C LYS A 73 -8.08 6.07 0.41
N ALA A 74 -8.08 4.77 0.72
CA ALA A 74 -7.08 3.84 0.22
C ALA A 74 -6.99 3.79 -1.31
N LEU A 75 -8.03 4.16 -2.06
CA LEU A 75 -7.99 4.25 -3.53
C LEU A 75 -7.12 5.40 -4.04
N GLU A 76 -7.03 6.49 -3.29
CA GLU A 76 -6.25 7.70 -3.60
C GLU A 76 -4.76 7.50 -3.40
N ALA A 77 -4.38 6.48 -2.63
CA ALA A 77 -2.98 6.15 -2.32
C ALA A 77 -2.15 5.95 -3.60
N THR A 78 -0.99 6.62 -3.64
CA THR A 78 -0.02 6.53 -4.74
C THR A 78 1.32 6.00 -4.24
N VAL A 79 2.04 5.27 -5.11
CA VAL A 79 3.43 4.90 -4.86
C VAL A 79 4.30 6.08 -5.30
N VAL A 80 5.02 6.69 -4.35
CA VAL A 80 5.93 7.79 -4.64
C VAL A 80 7.34 7.29 -4.93
N GLU A 81 7.77 6.21 -4.28
CA GLU A 81 9.07 5.61 -4.54
C GLU A 81 9.02 4.08 -4.49
N THR A 82 9.87 3.44 -5.30
CA THR A 82 10.14 2.01 -5.21
C THR A 82 11.64 1.77 -5.13
N TRP A 83 12.04 1.03 -4.11
CA TRP A 83 13.40 0.59 -3.87
C TRP A 83 13.47 -0.92 -4.06
N PHE A 84 14.45 -1.38 -4.84
CA PHE A 84 14.73 -2.79 -5.07
C PHE A 84 16.19 -3.07 -4.76
N ASP A 85 16.43 -3.98 -3.81
CA ASP A 85 17.77 -4.32 -3.31
C ASP A 85 18.60 -3.07 -2.93
N GLY A 86 17.95 -2.11 -2.27
CA GLY A 86 18.57 -0.85 -1.83
C GLY A 86 18.80 0.18 -2.93
N LYS A 87 18.35 -0.07 -4.16
CA LYS A 87 18.45 0.87 -5.29
C LYS A 87 17.09 1.49 -5.57
N LEU A 88 17.04 2.81 -5.65
CA LEU A 88 15.87 3.54 -6.11
C LEU A 88 15.63 3.24 -7.60
N VAL A 89 14.58 2.48 -7.91
CA VAL A 89 14.22 2.08 -9.28
C VAL A 89 13.02 2.87 -9.82
N TYR A 90 12.23 3.45 -8.92
CA TYR A 90 11.15 4.38 -9.27
C TYR A 90 11.27 5.60 -8.35
N PRO A 91 11.71 6.76 -8.85
CA PRO A 91 11.79 7.99 -8.08
C PRO A 91 10.44 8.72 -8.04
N VAL A 92 10.25 9.54 -7.01
CA VAL A 92 9.12 10.47 -6.95
C VAL A 92 9.15 11.40 -8.16
N LYS A 93 8.00 11.59 -8.82
CA LYS A 93 7.87 12.61 -9.85
C LYS A 93 7.82 13.95 -9.13
N GLU A 94 8.80 14.81 -9.38
CA GLU A 94 8.72 16.22 -8.98
C GLU A 94 7.40 16.80 -9.51
N THR A 95 6.53 17.22 -8.61
CA THR A 95 5.37 18.01 -8.96
C THR A 95 5.90 19.42 -9.18
N SER A 96 5.99 19.85 -10.43
CA SER A 96 6.26 21.24 -10.76
C SER A 96 5.10 22.09 -10.23
N GLU A 97 5.26 22.63 -9.02
CA GLU A 97 4.44 23.72 -8.52
C GLU A 97 4.63 24.91 -9.46
N THR A 98 3.58 25.26 -10.19
CA THR A 98 3.52 26.51 -10.93
C THR A 98 3.56 27.65 -9.92
N MET A 99 4.75 28.19 -9.69
CA MET A 99 4.94 29.49 -9.04
C MET A 99 4.31 30.55 -9.92
N THR A 100 3.02 30.84 -9.71
CA THR A 100 2.39 32.05 -10.23
C THR A 100 2.80 33.20 -9.30
N HIS A 101 3.83 33.91 -9.72
CA HIS A 101 4.21 35.23 -9.19
C HIS A 101 3.35 36.28 -9.90
N GLY A 102 2.69 37.17 -9.15
CA GLY A 102 1.91 38.29 -9.69
C GLY A 102 1.07 38.98 -8.64
#